data_AF-S4PCJ1-F1
#
_entry.id   AF-S4PCJ1-F1
#
_cell.length_a   1.000
_cell.length_b   1.000
_cell.length_c   1.000
_cell.angle_alpha   90.00
_cell.angle_beta   90.00
_cell.angle_gamma   90.00
#
_symmetry.space_group_name_H-M   'P 1'
#
loop_
_entity.id
_entity.type
_entity.pdbx_description
1 polymer ?
#
loop_
_entity_poly.entity_id
_entity_poly.type
_entity_poly.pdbx_seq_one_letter_code
_entity_poly.pdbx_strand_id
1 'polypeptide(L)'
;MTAQPSDSTEFPPEITLKPLALIGLSGLDTINNAIHKTIWDAFSNNRRLDRASVQFKLLHNTFEFPVIKPKRNSYEWYIPKGILKKNWIPKRVSLIPAVVVIFYDMEWNDPQWNEKIIECASRVQSIRAAVEGHATRVAVVVVQSGLSPPPSEYMLGAERAQVLCSACEIQSKSLFVLPHSDHLMGYIVRLENAFYDIAQNYYHHETKNIKQHRDHLNKTTHQYLFVRHQFKLGFLNELKQDLSTAHKHYMHAYNNLLETRQVDTNIHEIRTVAGYINYKLCKLLFALNLARDAIAQLKSHIERYKNRIGPTELLFEHYAWIARQYSAFGELFDEAIGLGLPAIQSQHPGFYYQHAAQFTVKRRQAMRSVCCEALQYPPPPDPMEGIVEFYGQRPWRPGRLSADPHDPQKEQAAV
;
A
#
# COMPACT_ATOMS: atom_id res chain seq x y z
N MET A 1 -31.19 -5.28 9.41
CA MET A 1 -29.89 -5.12 10.10
C MET A 1 -29.22 -3.91 9.50
N THR A 2 -29.49 -2.73 10.05
CA THR A 2 -28.81 -1.49 9.69
C THR A 2 -27.33 -1.68 9.98
N ALA A 3 -26.48 -1.62 8.95
CA ALA A 3 -25.05 -1.61 9.14
C ALA A 3 -24.74 -0.47 10.12
N GLN A 4 -24.19 -0.79 11.29
CA GLN A 4 -23.71 0.25 12.20
C GLN A 4 -22.74 1.12 11.38
N PRO A 5 -22.88 2.46 11.42
CA PRO A 5 -21.92 3.33 10.78
C PRO A 5 -20.54 2.98 11.36
N SER A 6 -19.61 2.58 10.49
CA SER A 6 -18.26 2.21 10.90
C SER A 6 -17.65 3.36 11.72
N ASP A 7 -17.22 3.11 12.95
CA ASP A 7 -16.55 4.13 13.77
C ASP A 7 -15.30 4.58 13.01
N SER A 8 -15.36 5.77 12.40
CA SER A 8 -14.37 6.32 11.47
C SER A 8 -13.11 6.82 12.18
N THR A 9 -12.90 6.38 13.41
CA THR A 9 -11.86 6.89 14.30
C THR A 9 -10.60 6.04 14.33
N GLU A 10 -10.66 4.81 13.83
CA GLU A 10 -9.47 3.99 13.59
C GLU A 10 -8.77 4.39 12.29
N PHE A 11 -7.45 4.20 12.26
CA PHE A 11 -6.73 4.33 11.00
C PHE A 11 -7.00 3.11 10.12
N PRO A 12 -7.24 3.30 8.82
CA PRO A 12 -7.45 2.17 7.91
C PRO A 12 -6.27 1.19 7.96
N PRO A 13 -6.52 -0.14 7.96
CA PRO A 13 -5.45 -1.14 8.01
C PRO A 13 -4.38 -0.93 6.92
N GLU A 14 -4.80 -0.45 5.75
CA GLU A 14 -3.89 -0.16 4.64
C GLU A 14 -2.97 1.05 4.86
N ILE A 15 -3.29 1.93 5.83
CA ILE A 15 -2.41 3.02 6.25
C ILE A 15 -1.40 2.53 7.30
N THR A 16 -1.84 1.66 8.23
CA THR A 16 -1.00 1.20 9.34
C THR A 16 -0.01 0.10 8.95
N LEU A 17 -0.28 -0.63 7.87
CA LEU A 17 0.56 -1.72 7.38
C LEU A 17 2.03 -1.31 7.14
N LYS A 18 2.93 -2.29 7.24
CA LYS A 18 4.31 -2.20 6.73
C LYS A 18 4.29 -2.62 5.26
N PRO A 19 4.52 -1.72 4.29
CA PRO A 19 4.46 -2.08 2.88
C PRO A 19 5.61 -3.03 2.51
N LEU A 20 5.28 -4.14 1.83
CA LEU A 20 6.23 -5.11 1.30
C LEU A 20 6.03 -5.25 -0.21
N ALA A 21 7.11 -5.53 -0.93
CA ALA A 21 7.05 -5.70 -2.38
C ALA A 21 6.18 -6.93 -2.75
N LEU A 22 5.07 -6.71 -3.46
CA LEU A 22 4.14 -7.79 -3.82
C LEU A 22 4.66 -8.60 -5.03
N ILE A 23 4.82 -9.91 -4.84
CA ILE A 23 5.18 -10.87 -5.87
C ILE A 23 4.05 -11.89 -6.03
N GLY A 24 3.54 -12.03 -7.24
CA GLY A 24 2.56 -13.05 -7.59
C GLY A 24 3.24 -14.32 -8.09
N LEU A 25 2.90 -15.49 -7.55
CA LEU A 25 3.37 -16.78 -8.03
C LEU A 25 2.23 -17.49 -8.75
N SER A 26 2.47 -17.99 -9.97
CA SER A 26 1.50 -18.72 -10.78
C SER A 26 2.10 -20.07 -11.22
N GLY A 27 1.24 -21.01 -11.60
CA GLY A 27 1.66 -22.34 -12.08
C GLY A 27 1.92 -23.39 -11.00
N LEU A 28 1.76 -23.04 -9.72
CA LEU A 28 1.86 -23.99 -8.60
C LEU A 28 0.48 -24.56 -8.23
N ASP A 29 0.28 -25.85 -8.46
CA ASP A 29 -0.88 -26.61 -7.97
C ASP A 29 -0.62 -27.15 -6.55
N THR A 30 -0.97 -26.35 -5.54
CA THR A 30 -0.76 -26.70 -4.12
C THR A 30 -1.76 -27.73 -3.58
N ILE A 31 -2.73 -28.16 -4.39
CA ILE A 31 -3.77 -29.13 -3.98
C ILE A 31 -3.35 -30.53 -4.43
N ASN A 32 -2.99 -30.69 -5.71
CA ASN A 32 -2.74 -32.02 -6.29
C ASN A 32 -1.25 -32.36 -6.46
N ASN A 33 -0.34 -31.37 -6.31
CA ASN A 33 1.10 -31.60 -6.47
C ASN A 33 1.86 -31.25 -5.17
N ALA A 34 2.46 -32.28 -4.56
CA ALA A 34 3.20 -32.16 -3.30
C ALA A 34 4.49 -31.33 -3.44
N ILE A 35 5.16 -31.38 -4.59
CA ILE A 35 6.34 -30.56 -4.90
C ILE A 35 5.93 -29.08 -4.94
N HIS A 36 4.83 -28.77 -5.64
CA HIS A 36 4.29 -27.41 -5.71
C HIS A 36 3.88 -26.87 -4.35
N LYS A 37 3.21 -27.70 -3.54
CA LYS A 37 2.87 -27.36 -2.15
C LYS A 37 4.13 -27.03 -1.34
N THR A 38 5.17 -27.85 -1.45
CA THR A 38 6.44 -27.65 -0.74
C THR A 38 7.14 -26.36 -1.17
N ILE A 39 7.16 -26.06 -2.47
CA ILE A 39 7.71 -24.80 -3.02
C ILE A 39 6.92 -23.59 -2.47
N TRP A 40 5.58 -23.63 -2.54
CA TRP A 40 4.73 -22.56 -2.02
C TRP A 40 4.93 -22.36 -0.51
N ASP A 41 4.97 -23.44 0.26
CA ASP A 41 5.18 -23.41 1.70
C ASP A 41 6.56 -22.82 2.05
N ALA A 42 7.60 -23.08 1.23
CA ALA A 42 8.92 -22.48 1.44
C ALA A 42 8.95 -20.95 1.21
N PHE A 43 8.12 -20.43 0.29
CA PHE A 43 7.95 -18.99 0.07
C PHE A 43 7.04 -18.33 1.11
N SER A 44 6.00 -19.03 1.59
CA SER A 44 4.93 -18.44 2.41
C SER A 44 5.12 -18.64 3.92
N ASN A 45 5.64 -19.79 4.35
CA ASN A 45 5.80 -20.15 5.76
C ASN A 45 7.20 -19.79 6.30
N ASN A 46 7.29 -19.54 7.62
CA ASN A 46 8.55 -19.35 8.35
C ASN A 46 9.50 -18.30 7.76
N ARG A 47 8.95 -17.15 7.37
CA ARG A 47 9.76 -16.03 6.88
C ARG A 47 10.47 -15.34 8.05
N ARG A 48 11.72 -15.71 8.26
CA ARG A 48 12.64 -15.07 9.21
C ARG A 48 12.91 -13.61 8.79
N LEU A 49 13.28 -12.77 9.76
CA LEU A 49 13.48 -11.32 9.58
C LEU A 49 14.63 -10.95 8.63
N ASP A 50 15.55 -11.88 8.37
CA ASP A 50 16.70 -11.74 7.46
C ASP A 50 16.34 -11.99 5.98
N ARG A 51 15.14 -12.50 5.69
CA ARG A 51 14.69 -12.72 4.30
C ARG A 51 14.30 -11.40 3.63
N ALA A 52 14.28 -11.42 2.29
CA ALA A 52 13.90 -10.27 1.48
C ALA A 52 12.52 -9.72 1.92
N SER A 53 12.37 -8.39 1.91
CA SER A 53 11.14 -7.69 2.34
C SER A 53 10.05 -7.71 1.25
N VAL A 54 9.63 -8.91 0.88
CA VAL A 54 8.61 -9.19 -0.13
C VAL A 54 7.31 -9.68 0.51
N GLN A 55 6.22 -9.74 -0.24
CA GLN A 55 5.00 -10.46 0.11
C GLN A 55 4.66 -11.35 -1.08
N PHE A 56 4.53 -12.65 -0.84
CA PHE A 56 4.12 -13.60 -1.86
C PHE A 56 2.62 -13.78 -1.86
N LYS A 57 2.05 -13.89 -3.06
CA LYS A 57 0.66 -14.24 -3.27
C LYS A 57 0.56 -15.31 -4.34
N LEU A 58 -0.06 -16.43 -4.01
CA LEU A 58 -0.42 -17.44 -5.00
C LEU A 58 -1.55 -16.89 -5.88
N LEU A 59 -1.33 -16.88 -7.19
CA LEU A 59 -2.29 -16.44 -8.20
C LEU A 59 -2.97 -17.66 -8.80
N HIS A 60 -4.23 -17.86 -8.44
CA HIS A 60 -5.07 -18.87 -9.08
C HIS A 60 -5.53 -18.40 -10.46
N ASN A 61 -5.94 -19.34 -11.32
CA ASN A 61 -6.42 -19.03 -12.68
C ASN A 61 -7.67 -18.12 -12.69
N THR A 62 -8.38 -18.02 -11.57
CA THR A 62 -9.55 -17.14 -11.38
C THR A 62 -9.18 -15.73 -10.93
N PHE A 63 -7.90 -15.43 -10.72
CA PHE A 63 -7.46 -14.12 -10.26
C PHE A 63 -7.58 -13.07 -11.37
N GLU A 64 -8.43 -12.07 -11.15
CA GLU A 64 -8.61 -10.95 -12.08
C GLU A 64 -7.73 -9.75 -11.70
N PHE A 65 -6.90 -9.31 -12.64
CA PHE A 65 -6.13 -8.09 -12.47
C PHE A 65 -7.03 -6.85 -12.62
N PRO A 66 -6.82 -5.79 -11.82
CA PRO A 66 -7.63 -4.58 -11.93
C PRO A 66 -7.54 -3.94 -13.33
N VAL A 67 -8.69 -3.61 -13.91
CA VAL A 67 -8.76 -2.89 -15.19
C VAL A 67 -8.04 -1.55 -15.09
N ILE A 68 -7.22 -1.27 -16.10
CA ILE A 68 -6.45 -0.04 -16.19
C ILE A 68 -7.34 1.09 -16.65
N LYS A 69 -7.29 2.19 -15.90
CA LYS A 69 -7.94 3.41 -16.34
C LYS A 69 -7.04 4.12 -17.37
N PRO A 70 -7.60 4.69 -18.45
CA PRO A 70 -6.85 5.45 -19.42
C PRO A 70 -5.95 6.48 -18.73
N LYS A 71 -4.67 6.50 -19.11
CA LYS A 71 -3.73 7.49 -18.59
C LYS A 71 -4.16 8.89 -19.07
N ARG A 72 -4.09 9.86 -18.17
CA ARG A 72 -4.42 11.25 -18.48
C ARG A 72 -3.18 11.91 -19.08
N ASN A 73 -3.28 12.35 -20.33
CA ASN A 73 -2.17 12.96 -21.08
C ASN A 73 -1.94 14.43 -20.71
N SER A 74 -2.96 15.13 -20.21
CA SER A 74 -2.86 16.52 -19.76
C SER A 74 -3.69 16.80 -18.51
N TYR A 75 -3.20 17.70 -17.65
CA TYR A 75 -3.88 18.18 -16.45
C TYR A 75 -4.52 19.56 -16.63
N GLU A 76 -4.40 20.20 -17.80
CA GLU A 76 -4.80 21.61 -18.01
C GLU A 76 -6.21 21.95 -17.50
N TRP A 77 -7.19 21.07 -17.76
CA TRP A 77 -8.59 21.24 -17.36
C TRP A 77 -9.03 20.34 -16.19
N TYR A 78 -8.08 19.71 -15.49
CA TYR A 78 -8.40 18.71 -14.48
C TYR A 78 -8.45 19.30 -13.07
N ILE A 79 -9.64 19.34 -12.48
CA ILE A 79 -9.80 19.75 -11.07
C ILE A 79 -9.85 18.48 -10.19
N PRO A 80 -8.93 18.32 -9.22
CA PRO A 80 -8.94 17.16 -8.33
C PRO A 80 -10.13 17.21 -7.35
N LYS A 81 -10.91 16.12 -7.30
CA LYS A 81 -12.08 15.99 -6.40
C LYS A 81 -11.75 15.70 -4.93
N GLY A 82 -10.52 15.27 -4.64
CA GLY A 82 -10.06 14.91 -3.30
C GLY A 82 -8.55 14.63 -3.30
N ILE A 83 -7.97 14.25 -2.18
CA ILE A 83 -6.52 14.16 -1.96
C ILE A 83 -6.04 12.72 -2.17
N LEU A 84 -6.43 11.77 -1.32
CA LEU A 84 -5.96 10.37 -1.39
C LEU A 84 -7.12 9.40 -1.68
N LYS A 85 -7.01 8.63 -2.76
CA LYS A 85 -8.04 7.64 -3.13
C LYS A 85 -7.95 6.40 -2.24
N LYS A 86 -9.08 5.94 -1.70
CA LYS A 86 -9.15 4.76 -0.81
C LYS A 86 -8.68 3.47 -1.46
N ASN A 87 -8.95 3.32 -2.75
CA ASN A 87 -8.59 2.09 -3.48
C ASN A 87 -7.14 2.06 -4.00
N TRP A 88 -6.33 3.12 -3.82
CA TRP A 88 -4.98 3.14 -4.40
C TRP A 88 -4.02 2.22 -3.64
N ILE A 89 -4.01 2.26 -2.31
CA ILE A 89 -3.11 1.43 -1.49
C ILE A 89 -3.50 -0.06 -1.61
N PRO A 90 -4.77 -0.47 -1.37
CA PRO A 90 -5.17 -1.88 -1.47
C PRO A 90 -4.84 -2.51 -2.83
N LYS A 91 -4.98 -1.74 -3.92
CA LYS A 91 -4.58 -2.20 -5.26
C LYS A 91 -3.09 -2.54 -5.34
N ARG A 92 -2.21 -1.75 -4.71
CA ARG A 92 -0.75 -1.93 -4.80
C ARG A 92 -0.21 -3.02 -3.88
N VAL A 93 -0.84 -3.23 -2.73
CA VAL A 93 -0.37 -4.24 -1.76
C VAL A 93 -1.02 -5.61 -1.94
N SER A 94 -2.17 -5.69 -2.63
CA SER A 94 -2.91 -6.96 -2.74
C SER A 94 -3.31 -7.38 -4.15
N LEU A 95 -3.36 -6.48 -5.14
CA LEU A 95 -3.95 -6.78 -6.45
C LEU A 95 -3.00 -6.64 -7.63
N ILE A 96 -2.04 -5.71 -7.58
CA ILE A 96 -1.11 -5.41 -8.67
C ILE A 96 0.31 -5.79 -8.22
N PRO A 97 0.76 -7.02 -8.48
CA PRO A 97 2.12 -7.42 -8.14
C PRO A 97 3.14 -6.64 -8.97
N ALA A 98 4.31 -6.39 -8.38
CA ALA A 98 5.46 -5.83 -9.09
C ALA A 98 6.02 -6.84 -10.10
N VAL A 99 5.96 -8.12 -9.74
CA VAL A 99 6.43 -9.26 -10.55
C VAL A 99 5.43 -10.39 -10.47
N VAL A 100 5.07 -10.98 -11.61
CA VAL A 100 4.42 -12.29 -11.69
C VAL A 100 5.46 -13.32 -12.11
N VAL A 101 5.63 -14.35 -11.30
CA VAL A 101 6.58 -15.44 -11.52
C VAL A 101 5.78 -16.69 -11.87
N ILE A 102 6.05 -17.26 -13.04
CA ILE A 102 5.39 -18.47 -13.54
C ILE A 102 6.30 -19.66 -13.24
N PHE A 103 5.85 -20.56 -12.38
CA PHE A 103 6.49 -21.86 -12.16
C PHE A 103 6.02 -22.82 -13.25
N TYR A 104 6.97 -23.49 -13.89
CA TYR A 104 6.71 -24.40 -15.00
C TYR A 104 7.54 -25.67 -14.83
N ASP A 105 6.86 -26.82 -14.76
CA ASP A 105 7.49 -28.13 -14.63
C ASP A 105 8.04 -28.61 -15.98
N MET A 106 9.36 -28.70 -16.06
CA MET A 106 10.05 -29.12 -17.28
C MET A 106 11.49 -29.53 -16.99
N GLU A 107 11.94 -30.57 -17.69
CA GLU A 107 13.35 -30.98 -17.68
C GLU A 107 14.09 -30.52 -18.93
N TRP A 108 15.38 -30.18 -18.79
CA TRP A 108 16.19 -29.78 -19.94
C TRP A 108 16.46 -30.91 -20.92
N ASN A 109 16.18 -32.17 -20.59
CA ASN A 109 16.27 -33.29 -21.51
C ASN A 109 14.89 -33.89 -21.84
N ASP A 110 13.80 -33.14 -21.57
CA ASP A 110 12.43 -33.59 -21.82
C ASP A 110 12.26 -34.03 -23.29
N PRO A 111 11.75 -35.26 -23.56
CA PRO A 111 11.50 -35.75 -24.92
C PRO A 111 10.49 -34.92 -25.70
N GLN A 112 9.53 -34.29 -25.02
CA GLN A 112 8.50 -33.43 -25.58
C GLN A 112 8.88 -31.94 -25.49
N TRP A 113 10.18 -31.65 -25.56
CA TRP A 113 10.76 -30.30 -25.43
C TRP A 113 10.01 -29.21 -26.21
N ASN A 114 9.67 -29.48 -27.48
CA ASN A 114 9.01 -28.50 -28.34
C ASN A 114 7.59 -28.17 -27.84
N GLU A 115 6.84 -29.17 -27.38
CA GLU A 115 5.50 -28.97 -26.81
C GLU A 115 5.58 -28.18 -25.50
N LYS A 116 6.56 -28.52 -24.65
CA LYS A 116 6.82 -27.82 -23.38
C LYS A 116 7.15 -26.34 -23.57
N ILE A 117 8.00 -26.00 -24.55
CA ILE A 117 8.29 -24.58 -24.87
C ILE A 117 7.02 -23.85 -25.30
N ILE A 118 6.24 -24.43 -26.21
CA ILE A 118 5.02 -23.80 -26.74
C ILE A 118 4.03 -23.54 -25.61
N GLU A 119 3.84 -24.52 -24.73
CA GLU A 119 2.96 -24.39 -23.57
C GLU A 119 3.45 -23.31 -22.59
N CYS A 120 4.74 -23.30 -22.24
CA CYS A 120 5.33 -22.28 -21.37
C CYS A 120 5.18 -20.87 -21.97
N ALA A 121 5.49 -20.71 -23.26
CA ALA A 121 5.34 -19.44 -23.98
C ALA A 121 3.87 -18.97 -24.00
N SER A 122 2.92 -19.89 -24.21
CA SER A 122 1.48 -19.60 -24.13
C SER A 122 1.08 -19.08 -22.75
N ARG A 123 1.52 -19.75 -21.67
CA ARG A 123 1.26 -19.31 -20.29
C ARG A 123 1.84 -17.91 -20.01
N VAL A 124 3.06 -17.64 -20.47
CA VAL A 124 3.69 -16.31 -20.36
C VAL A 124 2.87 -15.26 -21.10
N GLN A 125 2.41 -15.56 -22.31
CA GLN A 125 1.62 -14.63 -23.11
C GLN A 125 0.24 -14.34 -22.49
N SER A 126 -0.43 -15.35 -21.94
CA SER A 126 -1.70 -15.16 -21.22
C SER A 126 -1.53 -14.23 -20.01
N ILE A 127 -0.47 -14.41 -19.22
CA ILE A 127 -0.19 -13.51 -18.09
C ILE A 127 0.16 -12.10 -18.57
N ARG A 128 0.96 -11.95 -19.64
CA ARG A 128 1.28 -10.64 -20.22
C ARG A 128 0.03 -9.89 -20.67
N ALA A 129 -0.88 -10.58 -21.35
CA ALA A 129 -2.16 -10.01 -21.75
C ALA A 129 -3.02 -9.61 -20.52
N ALA A 130 -3.06 -10.46 -19.49
CA ALA A 130 -3.82 -10.18 -18.28
C ALA A 130 -3.29 -8.98 -17.48
N VAL A 131 -1.97 -8.72 -17.53
CA VAL A 131 -1.34 -7.56 -16.88
C VAL A 131 -1.09 -6.39 -17.84
N GLU A 132 -1.62 -6.45 -19.07
CA GLU A 132 -1.34 -5.46 -20.10
C GLU A 132 -1.64 -4.03 -19.61
N GLY A 133 -0.68 -3.13 -19.85
CA GLY A 133 -0.70 -1.73 -19.43
C GLY A 133 -0.27 -1.49 -17.97
N HIS A 134 -0.23 -2.54 -17.13
CA HIS A 134 0.47 -2.48 -15.85
C HIS A 134 1.95 -2.65 -16.15
N ALA A 135 2.82 -1.92 -15.47
CA ALA A 135 4.27 -2.09 -15.65
C ALA A 135 4.81 -3.41 -15.06
N THR A 136 3.92 -4.31 -14.63
CA THR A 136 4.22 -5.56 -13.92
C THR A 136 5.19 -6.40 -14.75
N ARG A 137 6.25 -6.90 -14.11
CA ARG A 137 7.26 -7.73 -14.76
C ARG A 137 6.81 -9.18 -14.76
N VAL A 138 7.20 -9.93 -15.78
CA VAL A 138 6.97 -11.37 -15.87
C VAL A 138 8.30 -12.09 -15.83
N ALA A 139 8.39 -13.14 -15.00
CA ALA A 139 9.53 -14.02 -14.88
C ALA A 139 9.07 -15.48 -14.90
N VAL A 140 9.98 -16.39 -15.25
CA VAL A 140 9.72 -17.83 -15.31
C VAL A 140 10.71 -18.54 -14.40
N VAL A 141 10.20 -19.51 -13.64
CA VAL A 141 10.99 -20.47 -12.87
C VAL A 141 10.72 -21.84 -13.44
N VAL A 142 11.76 -22.46 -14.01
CA VAL A 142 11.69 -23.86 -14.45
C VAL A 142 11.94 -24.75 -13.23
N VAL A 143 10.95 -25.55 -12.87
CA VAL A 143 11.06 -26.51 -11.76
C VAL A 143 11.62 -27.81 -12.31
N GLN A 144 12.78 -28.22 -11.79
CA GLN A 144 13.43 -29.48 -12.15
C GLN A 144 13.31 -30.45 -10.99
N SER A 145 12.57 -31.53 -11.20
CA SER A 145 12.33 -32.57 -10.20
C SER A 145 13.14 -33.84 -10.47
N GLY A 146 13.78 -33.94 -11.64
CA GLY A 146 14.69 -35.01 -12.01
C GLY A 146 16.02 -34.97 -11.24
N LEU A 147 16.80 -36.04 -11.39
CA LEU A 147 18.17 -36.08 -10.90
C LEU A 147 18.99 -34.94 -11.53
N SER A 148 19.94 -34.39 -10.76
CA SER A 148 20.81 -33.35 -11.30
C SER A 148 21.51 -33.86 -12.56
N PRO A 149 21.46 -33.09 -13.67
CA PRO A 149 22.04 -33.55 -14.92
C PRO A 149 23.55 -33.76 -14.77
N PRO A 150 24.13 -34.79 -15.42
CA PRO A 150 25.56 -35.01 -15.41
C PRO A 150 26.30 -33.80 -16.02
N PRO A 151 27.57 -33.54 -15.67
CA PRO A 151 28.27 -32.35 -16.13
C PRO A 151 28.37 -32.18 -17.65
N SER A 152 28.30 -33.28 -18.40
CA SER A 152 28.24 -33.31 -19.86
C SER A 152 26.99 -32.64 -20.44
N GLU A 153 25.90 -32.57 -19.68
CA GLU A 153 24.60 -32.03 -20.13
C GLU A 153 24.38 -30.56 -19.73
N TYR A 154 25.34 -29.92 -19.04
CA TYR A 154 25.21 -28.52 -18.65
C TYR A 154 25.15 -27.55 -19.85
N MET A 155 25.85 -27.86 -20.95
CA MET A 155 25.76 -27.04 -22.17
C MET A 155 24.38 -27.09 -22.81
N LEU A 156 23.74 -28.26 -22.80
CA LEU A 156 22.37 -28.44 -23.30
C LEU A 156 21.38 -27.57 -22.53
N GLY A 157 21.51 -27.52 -21.19
CA GLY A 157 20.66 -26.67 -20.35
C GLY A 157 20.80 -25.18 -20.67
N ALA A 158 22.02 -24.71 -20.92
CA ALA A 158 22.27 -23.31 -21.27
C ALA A 158 21.65 -22.93 -22.63
N GLU A 159 21.83 -23.77 -23.65
CA GLU A 159 21.23 -23.56 -24.97
C GLU A 159 19.70 -23.57 -24.90
N ARG A 160 19.13 -24.56 -24.20
CA ARG A 160 17.68 -24.68 -24.03
C ARG A 160 17.08 -23.54 -23.22
N ALA A 161 17.78 -23.04 -22.21
CA ALA A 161 17.37 -21.84 -21.48
C ALA A 161 17.29 -20.60 -22.40
N GLN A 162 18.26 -20.42 -23.30
CA GLN A 162 18.24 -19.33 -24.27
C GLN A 162 17.07 -19.45 -25.27
N VAL A 163 16.82 -20.66 -25.77
CA VAL A 163 15.66 -20.93 -26.65
C VAL A 163 14.35 -20.63 -25.93
N LEU A 164 14.20 -21.09 -24.68
CA LEU A 164 13.01 -20.84 -23.87
C LEU A 164 12.81 -19.34 -23.61
N CYS A 165 13.87 -18.60 -23.24
CA CYS A 165 13.81 -17.15 -23.09
C CYS A 165 13.31 -16.46 -24.36
N SER A 166 13.81 -16.91 -25.52
CA SER A 166 13.44 -16.33 -26.81
C SER A 166 11.97 -16.61 -27.14
N ALA A 167 11.50 -17.85 -26.94
CA ALA A 167 10.11 -18.22 -27.17
C ALA A 167 9.13 -17.52 -26.20
N CYS A 168 9.54 -17.30 -24.95
CA CYS A 168 8.75 -16.59 -23.95
C CYS A 168 8.92 -15.06 -24.01
N GLU A 169 9.76 -14.55 -24.91
CA GLU A 169 10.15 -13.14 -25.05
C GLU A 169 10.64 -12.49 -23.73
N ILE A 170 11.25 -13.26 -22.84
CA ILE A 170 11.78 -12.78 -21.55
C ILE A 170 13.30 -12.61 -21.61
N GLN A 171 13.81 -11.69 -20.79
CA GLN A 171 15.25 -11.52 -20.62
C GLN A 171 15.83 -12.68 -19.82
N SER A 172 17.09 -13.05 -20.06
CA SER A 172 17.75 -14.16 -19.35
C SER A 172 17.76 -13.99 -17.83
N LYS A 173 17.83 -12.74 -17.33
CA LYS A 173 17.73 -12.43 -15.88
C LYS A 173 16.33 -12.61 -15.28
N SER A 174 15.33 -12.89 -16.11
CA SER A 174 13.95 -13.19 -15.72
C SER A 174 13.62 -14.68 -15.87
N LEU A 175 14.59 -15.50 -16.27
CA LEU A 175 14.48 -16.96 -16.26
C LEU A 175 15.33 -17.50 -15.10
N PHE A 176 14.73 -18.38 -14.31
CA PHE A 176 15.38 -19.03 -13.19
C PHE A 176 15.15 -20.53 -13.23
N VAL A 177 16.03 -21.26 -12.55
CA VAL A 177 15.94 -22.71 -12.43
C VAL A 177 15.81 -23.04 -10.95
N LEU A 178 14.84 -23.88 -10.61
CA LEU A 178 14.61 -24.37 -9.26
C LEU A 178 14.73 -25.89 -9.23
N PRO A 179 15.90 -26.42 -8.87
CA PRO A 179 16.05 -27.84 -8.57
C PRO A 179 15.28 -28.19 -7.30
N HIS A 180 14.42 -29.20 -7.36
CA HIS A 180 13.76 -29.77 -6.20
C HIS A 180 14.64 -30.86 -5.58
N SER A 181 15.53 -30.43 -4.69
CA SER A 181 16.45 -31.29 -3.93
C SER A 181 16.42 -30.96 -2.44
N ASP A 182 17.20 -31.69 -1.64
CA ASP A 182 17.32 -31.47 -0.18
C ASP A 182 17.78 -30.02 0.18
N HIS A 183 18.36 -29.28 -0.77
CA HIS A 183 18.80 -27.90 -0.59
C HIS A 183 17.79 -26.84 -1.07
N LEU A 184 16.51 -27.21 -1.24
CA LEU A 184 15.44 -26.33 -1.76
C LEU A 184 15.44 -24.93 -1.12
N MET A 185 15.53 -24.83 0.21
CA MET A 185 15.45 -23.55 0.92
C MET A 185 16.55 -22.56 0.50
N GLY A 186 17.75 -23.04 0.18
CA GLY A 186 18.84 -22.19 -0.32
C GLY A 186 18.52 -21.57 -1.68
N TYR A 187 17.90 -22.35 -2.58
CA TYR A 187 17.42 -21.84 -3.86
C TYR A 187 16.26 -20.86 -3.68
N ILE A 188 15.33 -21.14 -2.77
CA ILE A 188 14.21 -20.25 -2.45
C ILE A 188 14.73 -18.88 -2.01
N VAL A 189 15.66 -18.81 -1.05
CA VAL A 189 16.23 -17.52 -0.60
C VAL A 189 16.92 -16.76 -1.74
N ARG A 190 17.61 -17.46 -2.65
CA ARG A 190 18.20 -16.82 -3.84
C ARG A 190 17.13 -16.27 -4.80
N LEU A 191 16.07 -17.04 -5.03
CA LEU A 191 14.94 -16.61 -5.86
C LEU A 191 14.22 -15.40 -5.25
N GLU A 192 14.01 -15.38 -3.92
CA GLU A 192 13.40 -14.24 -3.24
C GLU A 192 14.18 -12.95 -3.47
N ASN A 193 15.51 -12.99 -3.32
CA ASN A 193 16.36 -11.84 -3.56
C ASN A 193 16.30 -11.39 -5.03
N ALA A 194 16.35 -12.35 -5.97
CA ALA A 194 16.22 -12.03 -7.40
C ALA A 194 14.86 -11.39 -7.74
N PHE A 195 13.76 -11.91 -7.19
CA PHE A 195 12.43 -11.33 -7.41
C PHE A 195 12.30 -9.96 -6.74
N TYR A 196 12.90 -9.80 -5.55
CA TYR A 196 12.94 -8.53 -4.87
C TYR A 196 13.68 -7.47 -5.70
N ASP A 197 14.81 -7.80 -6.30
CA ASP A 197 15.56 -6.88 -7.19
C ASP A 197 14.75 -6.47 -8.43
N ILE A 198 14.02 -7.42 -9.04
CA ILE A 198 13.11 -7.09 -10.14
C ILE A 198 11.99 -6.14 -9.65
N ALA A 199 11.45 -6.38 -8.45
CA ALA A 199 10.43 -5.52 -7.85
C ALA A 199 10.97 -4.12 -7.50
N GLN A 200 12.22 -4.01 -7.02
CA GLN A 200 12.88 -2.72 -6.78
C GLN A 200 12.96 -1.87 -8.05
N ASN A 201 13.35 -2.51 -9.15
CA ASN A 201 13.40 -1.86 -10.46
C ASN A 201 12.00 -1.41 -10.91
N TYR A 202 10.97 -2.25 -10.73
CA TYR A 202 9.58 -1.87 -11.00
C TYR A 202 9.17 -0.59 -10.25
N TYR A 203 9.38 -0.53 -8.93
CA TYR A 203 9.00 0.63 -8.13
C TYR A 203 9.84 1.87 -8.45
N HIS A 204 11.10 1.71 -8.88
CA HIS A 204 11.92 2.81 -9.38
C HIS A 204 11.31 3.44 -10.65
N HIS A 205 10.86 2.62 -11.59
CA HIS A 205 10.17 3.10 -12.80
C HIS A 205 8.85 3.79 -12.46
N GLU A 206 8.03 3.22 -11.56
CA GLU A 206 6.78 3.84 -11.12
C GLU A 206 7.01 5.20 -10.44
N THR A 207 8.07 5.31 -9.64
CA THR A 207 8.49 6.57 -9.00
C THR A 207 8.87 7.62 -10.06
N LYS A 208 9.61 7.23 -11.12
CA LYS A 208 9.95 8.12 -12.24
C LYS A 208 8.69 8.60 -12.97
N ASN A 209 7.76 7.70 -13.28
CA ASN A 209 6.50 8.04 -13.95
C ASN A 209 5.68 9.06 -13.15
N ILE A 210 5.59 8.90 -11.82
CA ILE A 210 4.88 9.85 -10.96
C ILE A 210 5.58 11.22 -10.95
N LYS A 211 6.92 11.25 -10.91
CA LYS A 211 7.69 12.51 -10.96
C LYS A 211 7.44 13.25 -12.28
N GLN A 212 7.51 12.56 -13.42
CA GLN A 212 7.21 13.15 -14.73
C GLN A 212 5.81 13.76 -14.78
N HIS A 213 4.78 13.07 -14.28
CA HIS A 213 3.42 13.63 -14.24
C HIS A 213 3.29 14.84 -13.32
N ARG A 214 4.05 14.89 -12.22
CA ARG A 214 4.04 16.01 -11.29
C ARG A 214 4.59 17.29 -11.92
N ASP A 215 5.54 17.18 -12.85
CA ASP A 215 6.16 18.34 -13.50
C ASP A 215 5.18 19.09 -14.44
N HIS A 216 4.07 18.45 -14.81
CA HIS A 216 2.98 19.04 -15.61
C HIS A 216 1.87 19.69 -14.76
N LEU A 217 2.06 19.81 -13.44
CA LEU A 217 1.03 20.33 -12.52
C LEU A 217 1.18 21.82 -12.25
N ASN A 218 0.05 22.52 -12.29
CA ASN A 218 -0.08 23.89 -11.80
C ASN A 218 -0.29 23.93 -10.27
N LYS A 219 0.56 24.69 -9.53
CA LYS A 219 0.52 24.78 -8.05
C LYS A 219 -0.77 25.36 -7.48
N THR A 220 -1.46 26.23 -8.21
CA THR A 220 -2.69 26.88 -7.75
C THR A 220 -3.89 25.95 -7.89
N THR A 221 -4.03 25.28 -9.04
CA THR A 221 -5.22 24.46 -9.33
C THR A 221 -5.08 23.00 -8.91
N HIS A 222 -3.85 22.50 -8.70
CA HIS A 222 -3.58 21.09 -8.46
C HIS A 222 -2.93 20.78 -7.10
N GLN A 223 -3.16 21.61 -6.07
CA GLN A 223 -2.61 21.40 -4.71
C GLN A 223 -2.80 19.97 -4.19
N TYR A 224 -4.01 19.41 -4.34
CA TYR A 224 -4.31 18.03 -3.95
C TYR A 224 -3.46 16.98 -4.67
N LEU A 225 -3.09 17.22 -5.93
CA LEU A 225 -2.21 16.31 -6.68
C LEU A 225 -0.77 16.39 -6.20
N PHE A 226 -0.29 17.55 -5.75
CA PHE A 226 1.04 17.66 -5.15
C PHE A 226 1.15 16.86 -3.85
N VAL A 227 0.14 16.93 -2.98
CA VAL A 227 0.05 16.08 -1.78
C VAL A 227 -0.01 14.60 -2.17
N ARG A 228 -0.92 14.24 -3.08
CA ARG A 228 -1.12 12.86 -3.54
C ARG A 228 0.15 12.26 -4.15
N HIS A 229 0.82 12.97 -5.05
CA HIS A 229 2.01 12.44 -5.71
C HIS A 229 3.15 12.26 -4.72
N GLN A 230 3.38 13.21 -3.80
CA GLN A 230 4.40 13.05 -2.76
C GLN A 230 4.07 11.88 -1.81
N PHE A 231 2.80 11.72 -1.41
CA PHE A 231 2.38 10.56 -0.62
C PHE A 231 2.68 9.24 -1.35
N LYS A 232 2.32 9.15 -2.64
CA LYS A 232 2.59 7.95 -3.45
C LYS A 232 4.08 7.67 -3.58
N LEU A 233 4.91 8.70 -3.78
CA LEU A 233 6.36 8.55 -3.83
C LEU A 233 6.92 8.05 -2.49
N GLY A 234 6.39 8.56 -1.36
CA GLY A 234 6.71 8.04 -0.02
C GLY A 234 6.39 6.55 0.09
N PHE A 235 5.17 6.17 -0.27
CA PHE A 235 4.68 4.79 -0.16
C PHE A 235 5.45 3.81 -1.07
N LEU A 236 5.77 4.23 -2.31
CA LEU A 236 6.59 3.42 -3.22
C LEU A 236 8.02 3.23 -2.70
N ASN A 237 8.59 4.21 -1.97
CA ASN A 237 9.89 4.03 -1.34
C ASN A 237 9.82 3.19 -0.06
N GLU A 238 8.68 3.16 0.65
CA GLU A 238 8.46 2.16 1.71
C GLU A 238 8.48 0.73 1.14
N LEU A 239 7.80 0.48 0.00
CA LEU A 239 7.85 -0.82 -0.69
C LEU A 239 9.27 -1.23 -1.10
N LYS A 240 10.13 -0.24 -1.34
CA LYS A 240 11.56 -0.41 -1.63
C LYS A 240 12.44 -0.58 -0.39
N GLN A 241 11.88 -0.48 0.81
CA GLN A 241 12.59 -0.37 2.09
C GLN A 241 13.59 0.80 2.16
N ASP A 242 13.43 1.84 1.32
CA ASP A 242 14.22 3.07 1.38
C ASP A 242 13.51 4.07 2.32
N LEU A 243 13.66 3.83 3.62
CA LEU A 243 12.94 4.55 4.67
C LEU A 243 13.31 6.05 4.70
N SER A 244 14.56 6.39 4.41
CA SER A 244 15.03 7.79 4.39
C SER A 244 14.38 8.58 3.25
N THR A 245 14.36 8.02 2.04
CA THR A 245 13.70 8.66 0.90
C THR A 245 12.18 8.69 1.07
N ALA A 246 11.60 7.63 1.64
CA ALA A 246 10.17 7.59 1.98
C ALA A 246 9.79 8.72 2.94
N HIS A 247 10.56 8.89 4.03
CA HIS A 247 10.36 9.96 5.01
C HIS A 247 10.42 11.34 4.36
N LYS A 248 11.43 11.60 3.52
CA LYS A 248 11.54 12.87 2.77
C LYS A 248 10.30 13.14 1.93
N HIS A 249 9.80 12.15 1.19
CA HIS A 249 8.60 12.32 0.36
C HIS A 249 7.34 12.55 1.19
N TYR A 250 7.17 11.85 2.32
CA TYR A 250 6.06 12.12 3.24
C TYR A 250 6.13 13.52 3.86
N MET A 251 7.33 14.02 4.18
CA MET A 251 7.52 15.38 4.68
C MET A 251 7.10 16.42 3.63
N HIS A 252 7.48 16.22 2.37
CA HIS A 252 7.00 17.07 1.27
C HIS A 252 5.47 16.99 1.09
N ALA A 253 4.88 15.79 1.23
CA ALA A 253 3.42 15.64 1.18
C ALA A 253 2.74 16.42 2.31
N TYR A 254 3.29 16.36 3.52
CA TYR A 254 2.81 17.08 4.69
C TYR A 254 2.89 18.60 4.49
N ASN A 255 4.02 19.11 3.99
CA ASN A 255 4.20 20.54 3.73
C ASN A 255 3.23 21.06 2.64
N ASN A 256 3.08 20.32 1.53
CA ASN A 256 2.09 20.67 0.50
C ASN A 256 0.66 20.68 1.05
N LEU A 257 0.36 19.81 2.03
CA LEU A 257 -0.96 19.75 2.65
C LEU A 257 -1.21 20.96 3.57
N LEU A 258 -0.16 21.48 4.22
CA LEU A 258 -0.25 22.70 5.02
C LEU A 258 -0.52 23.95 4.16
N GLU A 259 -0.03 23.97 2.92
CA GLU A 259 -0.27 25.04 1.93
C GLU A 259 -1.65 24.95 1.26
N THR A 260 -2.34 23.82 1.44
CA THR A 260 -3.65 23.60 0.82
C THR A 260 -4.71 24.46 1.49
N ARG A 261 -5.49 25.21 0.69
CA ARG A 261 -6.56 26.08 1.21
C ARG A 261 -7.59 25.26 1.98
N GLN A 262 -7.85 25.67 3.22
CA GLN A 262 -8.84 25.04 4.09
C GLN A 262 -10.17 25.78 4.04
N VAL A 263 -11.26 25.01 3.91
CA VAL A 263 -12.65 25.45 3.94
C VAL A 263 -13.48 24.36 4.63
N ASP A 264 -14.69 24.67 5.10
CA ASP A 264 -15.51 23.72 5.86
C ASP A 264 -15.78 22.42 5.10
N THR A 265 -15.90 22.51 3.78
CA THR A 265 -16.14 21.40 2.87
C THR A 265 -14.99 20.41 2.71
N ASN A 266 -13.75 20.78 3.07
CA ASN A 266 -12.56 19.93 2.92
C ASN A 266 -11.73 19.74 4.20
N ILE A 267 -12.07 20.44 5.30
CA ILE A 267 -11.25 20.40 6.51
C ILE A 267 -11.17 19.00 7.12
N HIS A 268 -12.25 18.21 7.05
CA HIS A 268 -12.25 16.81 7.50
C HIS A 268 -11.31 15.95 6.63
N GLU A 269 -11.31 16.15 5.30
CA GLU A 269 -10.42 15.45 4.38
C GLU A 269 -8.95 15.79 4.66
N ILE A 270 -8.63 17.09 4.76
CA ILE A 270 -7.28 17.57 5.05
C ILE A 270 -6.79 17.03 6.39
N ARG A 271 -7.61 17.08 7.44
CA ARG A 271 -7.24 16.59 8.78
C ARG A 271 -7.03 15.07 8.78
N THR A 272 -7.89 14.32 8.10
CA THR A 272 -7.76 12.87 7.97
C THR A 272 -6.44 12.50 7.29
N VAL A 273 -6.16 13.11 6.12
CA VAL A 273 -4.91 12.86 5.37
C VAL A 273 -3.67 13.33 6.15
N ALA A 274 -3.76 14.45 6.87
CA ALA A 274 -2.67 14.94 7.72
C ALA A 274 -2.32 13.94 8.82
N GLY A 275 -3.34 13.34 9.45
CA GLY A 275 -3.15 12.29 10.46
C GLY A 275 -2.45 11.06 9.88
N TYR A 276 -2.83 10.62 8.69
CA TYR A 276 -2.19 9.47 8.03
C TYR A 276 -0.74 9.75 7.65
N ILE A 277 -0.45 10.94 7.11
CA ILE A 277 0.93 11.34 6.79
C ILE A 277 1.76 11.45 8.07
N ASN A 278 1.20 12.03 9.14
CA ASN A 278 1.89 12.16 10.42
C ASN A 278 2.21 10.80 11.04
N TYR A 279 1.27 9.85 11.00
CA TYR A 279 1.49 8.47 11.41
C TYR A 279 2.67 7.84 10.65
N LYS A 280 2.68 7.96 9.32
CA LYS A 280 3.78 7.46 8.48
C LYS A 280 5.12 8.11 8.83
N LEU A 281 5.15 9.42 9.06
CA LEU A 281 6.36 10.14 9.46
C LEU A 281 6.89 9.62 10.80
N CYS A 282 6.05 9.55 11.83
CA CYS A 282 6.46 9.06 13.15
C CYS A 282 6.95 7.61 13.10
N LYS A 283 6.24 6.74 12.37
CA LYS A 283 6.63 5.33 12.18
C LYS A 283 8.02 5.20 11.55
N LEU A 284 8.29 5.98 10.50
CA LEU A 284 9.61 5.96 9.84
C LEU A 284 10.70 6.55 10.71
N LEU A 285 10.42 7.60 11.49
CA LEU A 285 11.39 8.18 12.42
C LEU A 285 11.79 7.18 13.51
N PHE A 286 10.84 6.42 14.07
CA PHE A 286 11.17 5.32 14.99
C PHE A 286 12.01 4.24 14.31
N ALA A 287 11.64 3.80 13.10
CA ALA A 287 12.40 2.81 12.35
C ALA A 287 13.82 3.26 11.98
N LEU A 288 14.05 4.58 11.87
CA LEU A 288 15.36 5.20 11.64
C LEU A 288 16.14 5.50 12.95
N ASN A 289 15.64 5.06 14.11
CA ASN A 289 16.19 5.35 15.44
C ASN A 289 16.22 6.85 15.80
N LEU A 290 15.30 7.64 15.25
CA LEU A 290 15.15 9.08 15.48
C LEU A 290 13.95 9.39 16.39
N ALA A 291 13.90 8.75 17.56
CA ALA A 291 12.76 8.86 18.48
C ALA A 291 12.48 10.30 18.95
N ARG A 292 13.51 11.12 19.17
CA ARG A 292 13.34 12.54 19.55
C ARG A 292 12.64 13.33 18.46
N ASP A 293 12.99 13.07 17.20
CA ASP A 293 12.36 13.71 16.05
C ASP A 293 10.91 13.23 15.87
N ALA A 294 10.62 11.95 16.14
CA ALA A 294 9.24 11.44 16.14
C ALA A 294 8.37 12.18 17.17
N ILE A 295 8.88 12.39 18.38
CA ILE A 295 8.19 13.16 19.43
C ILE A 295 7.98 14.61 19.02
N ALA A 296 9.01 15.25 18.45
CA ALA A 296 8.93 16.63 17.95
C ALA A 296 7.91 16.76 16.81
N GLN A 297 7.88 15.77 15.90
CA GLN A 297 6.93 15.69 14.79
C GLN A 297 5.49 15.62 15.30
N LEU A 298 5.17 14.75 16.28
CA LEU A 298 3.84 14.69 16.88
C LEU A 298 3.46 16.01 17.56
N LYS A 299 4.35 16.60 18.37
CA LYS A 299 4.09 17.88 19.06
C LYS A 299 3.75 18.99 18.06
N SER A 300 4.56 19.13 17.01
CA SER A 300 4.33 20.08 15.91
C SER A 300 3.01 19.80 15.19
N HIS A 301 2.68 18.53 14.94
CA HIS A 301 1.43 18.14 14.30
C HIS A 301 0.22 18.54 15.13
N ILE A 302 0.19 18.22 16.43
CA ILE A 302 -0.91 18.59 17.31
C ILE A 302 -1.04 20.11 17.42
N GLU A 303 0.07 20.84 17.58
CA GLU A 303 0.03 22.31 17.69
C GLU A 303 -0.59 22.98 16.45
N ARG A 304 -0.29 22.46 15.26
CA ARG A 304 -0.83 23.00 13.99
C ARG A 304 -2.31 22.73 13.81
N TYR A 305 -2.82 21.61 14.32
CA TYR A 305 -4.18 21.14 14.05
C TYR A 305 -5.15 21.26 15.22
N LYS A 306 -4.69 21.47 16.47
CA LYS A 306 -5.56 21.56 17.67
C LYS A 306 -6.62 22.67 17.60
N ASN A 307 -6.37 23.71 16.79
CA ASN A 307 -7.29 24.82 16.58
C ASN A 307 -8.03 24.74 15.23
N ARG A 308 -7.76 23.71 14.41
CA ARG A 308 -8.40 23.46 13.10
C ARG A 308 -9.58 22.50 13.29
N ILE A 309 -10.57 22.97 14.06
CA ILE A 309 -11.70 22.16 14.52
C ILE A 309 -12.66 21.87 13.36
N GLY A 310 -12.95 22.89 12.54
CA GLY A 310 -14.06 22.86 11.58
C GLY A 310 -15.37 23.28 12.24
N PRO A 311 -16.53 22.83 11.72
CA PRO A 311 -17.85 23.16 12.28
C PRO A 311 -17.97 22.75 13.76
N THR A 312 -18.58 23.61 14.57
CA THR A 312 -18.66 23.45 16.04
C THR A 312 -19.50 22.25 16.45
N GLU A 313 -20.55 21.94 15.70
CA GLU A 313 -21.41 20.78 15.84
C GLU A 313 -20.66 19.45 15.64
N LEU A 314 -19.50 19.48 14.98
CA LEU A 314 -18.63 18.33 14.75
C LEU A 314 -17.37 18.32 15.64
N LEU A 315 -17.38 19.10 16.74
CA LEU A 315 -16.26 19.15 17.70
C LEU A 315 -15.90 17.78 18.27
N PHE A 316 -16.89 16.89 18.42
CA PHE A 316 -16.63 15.52 18.87
C PHE A 316 -15.74 14.73 17.90
N GLU A 317 -15.89 14.91 16.59
CA GLU A 317 -15.01 14.27 15.59
C GLU A 317 -13.59 14.81 15.68
N HIS A 318 -13.44 16.11 15.98
CA HIS A 318 -12.13 16.72 16.15
C HIS A 318 -11.39 16.11 17.36
N TYR A 319 -12.08 15.98 18.50
CA TYR A 319 -11.52 15.34 19.67
C TYR A 319 -11.25 13.85 19.46
N ALA A 320 -12.11 13.15 18.71
CA ALA A 320 -11.86 11.78 18.30
C ALA A 320 -10.57 11.66 17.48
N TRP A 321 -10.38 12.56 16.51
CA TRP A 321 -9.19 12.60 15.67
C TRP A 321 -7.93 12.88 16.49
N ILE A 322 -7.94 13.84 17.42
CA ILE A 322 -6.79 14.11 18.30
C ILE A 322 -6.48 12.89 19.18
N ALA A 323 -7.51 12.28 19.78
CA ALA A 323 -7.34 11.08 20.59
C ALA A 323 -6.70 9.94 19.78
N ARG A 324 -7.09 9.80 18.50
CA ARG A 324 -6.47 8.83 17.59
C ARG A 324 -5.00 9.17 17.30
N GLN A 325 -4.64 10.44 17.06
CA GLN A 325 -3.24 10.82 16.84
C GLN A 325 -2.35 10.42 18.02
N TYR A 326 -2.82 10.66 19.26
CA TYR A 326 -2.08 10.32 20.46
C TYR A 326 -1.98 8.80 20.71
N SER A 327 -3.10 8.07 20.58
CA SER A 327 -3.08 6.61 20.75
C SER A 327 -2.21 5.92 19.71
N ALA A 328 -2.31 6.33 18.44
CA ALA A 328 -1.49 5.78 17.36
C ALA A 328 0.01 6.03 17.58
N PHE A 329 0.37 7.21 18.09
CA PHE A 329 1.76 7.50 18.45
C PHE A 329 2.22 6.65 19.64
N GLY A 330 1.36 6.46 20.64
CA GLY A 330 1.63 5.56 21.77
C GLY A 330 1.91 4.13 21.29
N GLU A 331 1.08 3.61 20.39
CA GLU A 331 1.26 2.29 19.76
C GLU A 331 2.62 2.19 19.04
N LEU A 332 2.98 3.19 18.22
CA LEU A 332 4.26 3.21 17.52
C LEU A 332 5.46 3.28 18.47
N PHE A 333 5.35 4.04 19.55
CA PHE A 333 6.43 4.18 20.52
C PHE A 333 6.59 2.87 21.33
N ASP A 334 5.49 2.22 21.71
CA ASP A 334 5.53 0.93 22.38
C ASP A 334 6.12 -0.17 21.48
N GLU A 335 5.72 -0.21 20.20
CA GLU A 335 6.32 -1.10 19.20
C GLU A 335 7.83 -0.86 19.07
N ALA A 336 8.25 0.41 19.01
CA ALA A 336 9.68 0.76 18.92
C ALA A 336 10.47 0.29 20.15
N ILE A 337 9.91 0.40 21.35
CA ILE A 337 10.53 -0.15 22.58
C ILE A 337 10.65 -1.66 22.49
N GLY A 338 9.60 -2.36 22.04
CA GLY A 338 9.64 -3.81 21.81
C GLY A 338 10.71 -4.24 20.79
N LEU A 339 11.03 -3.37 19.83
CA LEU A 339 12.10 -3.56 18.84
C LEU A 339 13.49 -3.12 19.32
N GLY A 340 13.64 -2.75 20.60
CA GLY A 340 14.94 -2.44 21.22
C GLY A 340 15.31 -0.95 21.23
N LEU A 341 14.36 -0.03 21.06
CA LEU A 341 14.61 1.40 21.23
C LEU A 341 15.15 1.66 22.66
N PRO A 342 16.28 2.37 22.81
CA PRO A 342 16.83 2.69 24.12
C PRO A 342 15.85 3.49 24.98
N ALA A 343 15.80 3.19 26.27
CA ALA A 343 14.93 3.88 27.21
C ALA A 343 15.23 5.40 27.22
N ILE A 344 14.18 6.21 27.07
CA ILE A 344 14.25 7.66 27.21
C ILE A 344 13.64 7.99 28.57
N GLN A 345 14.49 8.30 29.57
CA GLN A 345 14.09 8.43 30.98
C GLN A 345 12.85 9.30 31.25
N SER A 346 12.61 10.33 30.42
CA SER A 346 11.51 11.28 30.60
C SER A 346 10.35 11.11 29.61
N GLN A 347 10.38 10.11 28.72
CA GLN A 347 9.36 9.93 27.68
C GLN A 347 8.99 8.44 27.59
N HIS A 348 7.70 8.13 27.75
CA HIS A 348 7.19 6.78 27.61
C HIS A 348 5.82 6.78 26.90
N PRO A 349 5.41 5.67 26.27
CA PRO A 349 4.13 5.56 25.55
C PRO A 349 2.91 5.96 26.38
N GLY A 350 2.92 5.63 27.68
CA GLY A 350 1.84 5.95 28.63
C GLY A 350 1.38 7.41 28.66
N PHE A 351 2.27 8.40 28.46
CA PHE A 351 1.85 9.81 28.39
C PHE A 351 0.91 10.07 27.20
N TYR A 352 1.17 9.44 26.07
CA TYR A 352 0.35 9.60 24.86
C TYR A 352 -0.98 8.87 25.02
N TYR A 353 -1.00 7.69 25.64
CA TYR A 353 -2.27 7.03 25.99
C TYR A 353 -3.09 7.85 26.99
N GLN A 354 -2.46 8.49 27.97
CA GLN A 354 -3.15 9.40 28.89
C GLN A 354 -3.76 10.60 28.16
N HIS A 355 -3.01 11.24 27.25
CA HIS A 355 -3.55 12.31 26.42
C HIS A 355 -4.70 11.85 25.52
N ALA A 356 -4.59 10.67 24.91
CA ALA A 356 -5.67 10.08 24.12
C ALA A 356 -6.94 9.91 24.97
N ALA A 357 -6.82 9.36 26.19
CA ALA A 357 -7.93 9.21 27.12
C ALA A 357 -8.56 10.55 27.51
N GLN A 358 -7.76 11.59 27.77
CA GLN A 358 -8.25 12.95 28.06
C GLN A 358 -9.09 13.51 26.90
N PHE A 359 -8.63 13.34 25.65
CA PHE A 359 -9.39 13.79 24.48
C PHE A 359 -10.62 12.91 24.20
N THR A 360 -10.61 11.62 24.54
CA THR A 360 -11.81 10.78 24.52
C THR A 360 -12.87 11.26 25.51
N VAL A 361 -12.48 11.72 26.70
CA VAL A 361 -13.41 12.34 27.66
C VAL A 361 -14.01 13.62 27.07
N LYS A 362 -13.20 14.47 26.42
CA LYS A 362 -13.69 15.68 25.72
C LYS A 362 -14.62 15.34 24.55
N ARG A 363 -14.31 14.31 23.75
CA ARG A 363 -15.19 13.79 22.69
C ARG A 363 -16.56 13.46 23.26
N ARG A 364 -16.60 12.68 24.34
CA ARG A 364 -17.86 12.30 25.01
C ARG A 364 -18.66 13.51 25.50
N GLN A 365 -17.99 14.52 26.06
CA GLN A 365 -18.64 15.77 26.48
C GLN A 365 -19.24 16.53 25.28
N ALA A 366 -18.49 16.67 24.19
CA ALA A 366 -18.95 17.32 22.96
C ALA A 366 -20.10 16.54 22.27
N MET A 367 -20.09 15.20 22.30
CA MET A 367 -21.22 14.42 21.79
C MET A 367 -22.49 14.66 22.59
N ARG A 368 -22.40 14.77 23.92
CA ARG A 368 -23.57 15.02 24.78
C ARG A 368 -24.24 16.36 24.48
N SER A 369 -23.48 17.38 24.10
CA SER A 369 -24.05 18.69 23.76
C SER A 369 -24.76 18.72 22.41
N VAL A 370 -24.51 17.75 21.52
CA VAL A 370 -25.08 17.71 20.17
C VAL A 370 -26.18 16.64 20.07
N CYS A 371 -25.99 15.48 20.71
CA CYS A 371 -26.89 14.35 20.62
C CYS A 371 -27.96 14.30 21.73
N CYS A 372 -28.07 15.32 22.60
CA CYS A 372 -29.02 15.30 23.71
C CYS A 372 -30.50 15.20 23.28
N GLU A 373 -30.82 15.65 22.07
CA GLU A 373 -32.17 15.64 21.50
C GLU A 373 -32.38 14.53 20.45
N ALA A 374 -31.33 13.79 20.08
CA ALA A 374 -31.38 12.75 19.05
C ALA A 374 -31.96 11.45 19.63
N LEU A 375 -33.29 11.29 19.56
CA LEU A 375 -34.01 10.11 20.06
C LEU A 375 -34.12 8.98 19.02
N GLN A 376 -34.05 9.30 17.73
CA GLN A 376 -34.23 8.36 16.62
C GLN A 376 -33.29 8.71 15.46
N TYR A 377 -32.84 7.69 14.73
CA TYR A 377 -32.06 7.88 13.51
C TYR A 377 -32.96 8.44 12.38
N PRO A 378 -32.46 9.32 11.51
CA PRO A 378 -33.25 9.86 10.40
C PRO A 378 -33.86 8.78 9.50
N PRO A 379 -35.11 8.96 9.01
CA PRO A 379 -35.74 8.00 8.10
C PRO A 379 -35.05 8.01 6.72
N PRO A 380 -35.21 6.94 5.90
CA PRO A 380 -34.64 6.88 4.57
C PRO A 380 -35.06 8.05 3.65
N PRO A 381 -34.19 8.51 2.73
CA PRO A 381 -32.85 7.99 2.46
C PRO A 381 -31.86 8.34 3.58
N ASP A 382 -30.94 7.42 3.88
CA ASP A 382 -29.96 7.61 4.96
C ASP A 382 -29.09 8.84 4.64
N PRO A 383 -29.03 9.87 5.52
CA PRO A 383 -28.25 11.08 5.26
C PRO A 383 -26.74 10.81 5.15
N MET A 384 -26.29 9.66 5.64
CA MET A 384 -24.90 9.19 5.54
C MET A 384 -24.66 8.30 4.30
N GLU A 385 -25.67 8.09 3.45
CA GLU A 385 -25.55 7.28 2.25
C GLU A 385 -24.69 7.99 1.19
N GLY A 386 -23.60 7.33 0.79
CA GLY A 386 -22.80 7.80 -0.33
C GLY A 386 -21.49 7.04 -0.52
N ILE A 387 -21.04 6.97 -1.77
CA ILE A 387 -19.79 6.29 -2.13
C ILE A 387 -18.62 7.22 -1.86
N VAL A 388 -17.82 6.87 -0.85
CA VAL A 388 -16.60 7.58 -0.46
C VAL A 388 -15.42 7.10 -1.30
N GLU A 389 -14.96 7.93 -2.24
CA GLU A 389 -13.80 7.62 -3.11
C GLU A 389 -12.46 8.00 -2.48
N PHE A 390 -12.45 9.04 -1.64
CA PHE A 390 -11.26 9.63 -1.02
C PHE A 390 -11.31 9.52 0.51
N TYR A 391 -10.14 9.37 1.14
CA TYR A 391 -10.07 9.34 2.61
C TYR A 391 -10.48 10.68 3.21
N GLY A 392 -11.45 10.65 4.13
CA GLY A 392 -11.98 11.86 4.77
C GLY A 392 -12.92 12.68 3.88
N GLN A 393 -13.37 12.14 2.74
CA GLN A 393 -14.50 12.71 2.02
C GLN A 393 -15.80 12.43 2.80
N ARG A 394 -16.65 13.45 2.92
CA ARG A 394 -17.98 13.30 3.52
C ARG A 394 -18.89 12.43 2.64
N PRO A 395 -19.55 11.39 3.17
CA PRO A 395 -20.43 10.50 2.41
C PRO A 395 -21.53 11.24 1.63
N TRP A 396 -22.13 12.28 2.21
CA TRP A 396 -23.16 13.11 1.61
C TRP A 396 -22.64 14.10 0.54
N ARG A 397 -21.33 14.08 0.22
CA ARG A 397 -20.71 14.87 -0.85
C ARG A 397 -19.96 14.01 -1.88
N PRO A 398 -20.59 12.98 -2.48
CA PRO A 398 -19.92 12.13 -3.44
C PRO A 398 -19.67 12.90 -4.74
N GLY A 399 -18.48 12.76 -5.31
CA GLY A 399 -18.14 13.30 -6.63
C GLY A 399 -18.10 14.83 -6.78
N ARG A 400 -18.37 15.60 -5.72
CA ARG A 400 -18.31 17.07 -5.66
C ARG A 400 -16.89 17.59 -5.52
N LEU A 401 -16.65 18.81 -5.98
CA LEU A 401 -15.40 19.52 -5.73
C LEU A 401 -15.41 20.14 -4.34
N SER A 402 -14.24 20.31 -3.72
CA SER A 402 -14.15 21.04 -2.45
C SER A 402 -14.60 22.49 -2.56
N ALA A 403 -14.47 23.10 -3.75
CA ALA A 403 -14.94 24.45 -4.03
C ALA A 403 -16.46 24.55 -4.26
N ASP A 404 -17.14 23.43 -4.50
CA ASP A 404 -18.60 23.44 -4.60
C ASP A 404 -19.19 23.83 -3.24
N PRO A 405 -20.28 24.63 -3.20
CA PRO A 405 -20.92 25.00 -1.94
C PRO A 405 -21.38 23.77 -1.16
N HIS A 406 -21.43 23.89 0.17
CA HIS A 406 -22.09 22.87 1.00
C HIS A 406 -23.60 23.00 0.84
N ASP A 407 -24.32 21.90 1.03
CA ASP A 407 -25.78 21.85 1.04
C ASP A 407 -26.22 21.87 2.51
N PRO A 408 -26.68 23.00 3.06
CA PRO A 408 -26.92 23.14 4.50
C PRO A 408 -27.91 22.12 5.05
N GLN A 409 -28.91 21.71 4.25
CA GLN A 409 -29.91 20.73 4.66
C GLN A 409 -29.29 19.35 4.76
N LYS A 410 -28.42 18.97 3.81
CA LYS A 410 -27.71 17.68 3.88
C LYS A 410 -26.65 17.65 4.97
N GLU A 411 -25.92 18.74 5.19
CA GLU A 411 -24.98 18.84 6.31
C GLU A 411 -25.73 18.69 7.63
N GLN A 412 -26.83 19.42 7.82
CA GLN A 412 -27.64 19.34 9.04
C GLN A 412 -28.26 17.95 9.25
N ALA A 413 -28.71 17.27 8.19
CA ALA A 413 -29.26 15.93 8.31
C ALA A 413 -28.19 14.86 8.61
N ALA A 414 -26.94 15.10 8.25
CA ALA A 414 -25.83 14.17 8.45
C ALA A 414 -25.13 14.32 9.81
N VAL A 415 -25.16 15.51 10.41
CA VAL A 415 -24.73 15.80 11.79
C VAL A 415 -25.74 15.21 12.77
#